data_AF-A0AAV8VJ84-F1
#
_entry.id   AF-A0AAV8VJ84-F1
#
_cell.length_a   1.000
_cell.length_b   1.000
_cell.length_c   1.000
_cell.angle_alpha   90.00
_cell.angle_beta   90.00
_cell.angle_gamma   90.00
#
_symmetry.space_group_name_H-M   'P 1'
#
loop_
_entity.id
_entity.type
_entity.pdbx_description
1 polymer ?
#
loop_
_entity_poly.entity_id
_entity_poly.type
_entity_poly.pdbx_seq_one_letter_code
_entity_poly.pdbx_strand_id
1 'polypeptide(L)'
;MKRFLKDLERRKQWLIKTRRANWIPTVHSYLCEAHFSSEMWEKTCEDGSRKLKSNAVPTIFSFAVPKPTRNEFVITKGGSIISN
;
A
#
# COMPACT_ATOMS: atom_id res chain seq x y z
N MET A 1 -12.38 5.67 -3.99
CA MET A 1 -12.21 5.58 -2.52
C MET A 1 -13.01 4.41 -1.93
N LYS A 2 -12.50 3.71 -0.92
CA LYS A 2 -13.16 2.55 -0.27
C LYS A 2 -13.35 2.79 1.23
N ARG A 3 -14.59 2.62 1.71
CA ARG A 3 -14.94 2.70 3.14
C ARG A 3 -14.41 1.49 3.90
N PHE A 4 -14.01 1.68 5.15
CA PHE A 4 -13.67 0.57 6.04
C PHE A 4 -14.81 -0.45 6.13
N LEU A 5 -14.45 -1.73 6.03
CA LEU A 5 -15.42 -2.82 6.10
C LEU A 5 -16.03 -2.92 7.51
N LYS A 6 -17.28 -3.39 7.57
CA LYS A 6 -17.95 -3.81 8.82
C LYS A 6 -17.38 -5.13 9.36
N ASP A 7 -16.81 -5.93 8.48
CA ASP A 7 -16.15 -7.19 8.81
C ASP A 7 -14.93 -6.94 9.72
N LEU A 8 -14.95 -7.57 10.90
CA LEU A 8 -13.94 -7.37 11.94
C LEU A 8 -12.56 -7.90 11.53
N GLU A 9 -12.50 -9.04 10.86
CA GLU A 9 -11.25 -9.68 10.46
C GLU A 9 -10.53 -8.84 9.41
N ARG A 10 -11.27 -8.35 8.41
CA ARG A 10 -10.69 -7.44 7.43
C ARG A 10 -10.34 -6.09 8.00
N ARG A 11 -11.14 -5.57 8.92
CA ARG A 11 -10.80 -4.32 9.62
C ARG A 11 -9.47 -4.46 10.36
N LYS A 12 -9.23 -5.59 11.03
CA LYS A 12 -7.94 -5.90 11.67
C LYS A 12 -6.81 -5.97 10.63
N GLN A 13 -7.01 -6.66 9.51
CA GLN A 13 -6.00 -6.71 8.44
C GLN A 13 -5.65 -5.31 7.91
N TRP A 14 -6.66 -4.47 7.66
CA TRP A 14 -6.46 -3.11 7.20
C TRP A 14 -5.75 -2.24 8.26
N LEU A 15 -6.08 -2.42 9.54
CA LEU A 15 -5.40 -1.75 10.65
C LEU A 15 -3.92 -2.15 10.74
N ILE A 16 -3.65 -3.45 10.72
CA ILE A 16 -2.29 -4.03 10.75
C ILE A 16 -1.48 -3.53 9.55
N LYS A 17 -2.09 -3.45 8.37
CA LYS A 17 -1.42 -2.98 7.15
C LYS A 17 -1.17 -1.48 7.17
N THR A 18 -2.10 -0.69 7.71
CA THR A 18 -1.97 0.78 7.81
C THR A 18 -0.87 1.20 8.79
N ARG A 19 -0.49 0.32 9.76
CA ARG A 19 0.63 0.51 10.70
C ARG A 19 0.71 1.90 11.33
N ARG A 20 -0.43 2.58 11.48
CA ARG A 20 -0.49 3.93 11.99
C ARG A 20 -0.70 3.86 13.50
N ALA A 21 0.35 4.16 14.25
CA ALA A 21 0.27 4.26 15.71
C ALA A 21 -0.82 5.27 16.10
N ASN A 22 -1.61 4.93 17.12
CA ASN A 22 -2.68 5.76 17.68
C ASN A 22 -3.83 6.11 16.72
N TRP A 23 -4.02 5.33 15.65
CA TRP A 23 -5.13 5.54 14.72
C TRP A 23 -6.15 4.39 14.80
N ILE A 24 -7.37 4.72 15.21
CA ILE A 24 -8.49 3.78 15.28
C ILE A 24 -9.42 4.08 14.11
N PRO A 25 -9.56 3.17 13.13
CA PRO A 25 -10.46 3.38 12.02
C PRO A 25 -11.91 3.40 12.51
N THR A 26 -12.57 4.52 12.26
CA THR A 26 -14.00 4.71 12.50
C THR A 26 -14.83 4.22 11.31
N VAL A 27 -16.15 4.12 11.48
CA VAL A 27 -17.08 3.78 10.36
C VAL A 27 -17.06 4.81 9.22
N HIS A 28 -16.55 6.00 9.49
CA HIS A 28 -16.35 7.08 8.52
C HIS A 28 -14.91 7.14 7.99
N SER A 29 -14.07 6.15 8.30
CA SER A 29 -12.73 6.07 7.76
C SER A 29 -12.75 5.48 6.34
N TYR A 30 -12.00 6.11 5.44
CA TYR A 30 -11.88 5.73 4.04
C TYR A 30 -10.41 5.56 3.67
N LEU A 31 -10.14 4.65 2.74
CA LEU A 31 -8.87 4.55 2.04
C LEU A 31 -9.04 5.01 0.60
N CYS A 32 -8.10 5.82 0.13
CA CYS A 32 -7.98 6.17 -1.28
C CYS A 32 -7.66 4.94 -2.12
N GLU A 33 -8.06 4.97 -3.39
CA GLU A 33 -7.79 3.90 -4.35
C GLU A 33 -6.31 3.60 -4.55
N ALA A 34 -5.45 4.62 -4.41
CA ALA A 34 -4.00 4.51 -4.50
C ALA A 34 -3.39 3.53 -3.47
N HIS A 35 -4.12 3.15 -2.42
CA HIS A 35 -3.64 2.17 -1.43
C HIS A 35 -3.84 0.71 -1.84
N PHE A 36 -4.58 0.47 -2.92
CA PHE A 36 -4.91 -0.87 -3.42
C PHE A 36 -4.22 -1.12 -4.76
N SER A 37 -3.52 -2.27 -4.86
CA SER A 37 -2.98 -2.73 -6.14
C SER A 37 -4.09 -2.90 -7.16
N SER A 38 -3.80 -2.60 -8.43
CA SER A 38 -4.72 -2.76 -9.57
C SER A 38 -5.32 -4.18 -9.66
N GLU A 39 -4.58 -5.19 -9.19
CA GLU A 39 -5.03 -6.60 -9.18
C GLU A 39 -6.16 -6.88 -8.18
N MET A 40 -6.31 -6.03 -7.16
CA MET A 40 -7.37 -6.13 -6.15
C MET A 40 -8.67 -5.47 -6.59
N TRP A 41 -8.70 -4.88 -7.79
CA TRP A 41 -9.91 -4.37 -8.40
C TRP A 41 -10.60 -5.48 -9.18
N GLU A 42 -11.94 -5.47 -9.14
CA GLU A 42 -12.77 -6.28 -10.01
C GLU A 42 -12.69 -5.77 -11.44
N LYS A 43 -13.18 -6.57 -12.39
CA LYS A 43 -13.36 -6.10 -13.77
C LYS A 43 -14.19 -4.80 -13.75
N THR A 44 -13.79 -3.86 -14.60
CA THR A 44 -14.54 -2.62 -14.82
C THR A 44 -15.98 -2.99 -15.16
N CYS A 45 -16.93 -2.48 -14.38
CA CYS A 45 -18.35 -2.62 -14.70
C CYS A 45 -18.63 -1.88 -16.02
N GLU A 46 -19.71 -2.25 -16.72
CA GLU A 46 -20.10 -1.59 -17.98
C GLU A 46 -20.29 -0.08 -17.81
N ASP A 47 -20.67 0.35 -16.60
CA ASP A 47 -20.79 1.76 -16.21
C ASP A 47 -19.44 2.51 -16.01
N GLY A 48 -18.31 1.87 -16.29
CA GLY A 48 -16.97 2.44 -16.07
C GLY A 48 -16.51 2.48 -14.61
N SER A 49 -17.39 2.12 -13.67
CA SER A 49 -17.05 2.04 -12.25
C SER A 49 -16.19 0.79 -11.96
N ARG A 50 -15.16 0.96 -11.12
CA ARG A 50 -14.34 -0.16 -10.64
C ARG A 50 -14.67 -0.41 -9.18
N LYS A 51 -15.00 -1.66 -8.85
CA LYS A 51 -15.24 -2.09 -7.48
C LYS A 51 -14.01 -2.81 -6.97
N LEU A 52 -13.71 -2.61 -5.68
CA LEU A 52 -12.69 -3.39 -5.00
C LEU A 52 -13.23 -4.80 -4.78
N LYS A 53 -12.43 -5.83 -5.10
CA LYS A 53 -12.74 -7.21 -4.73
C LYS A 53 -13.02 -7.27 -3.24
N SER A 54 -13.85 -8.22 -2.85
CA SER A 54 -14.11 -8.46 -1.43
C SER A 54 -12.77 -8.67 -0.72
N ASN A 55 -11.90 -9.57 -1.20
CA ASN A 55 -10.61 -9.89 -0.60
C ASN A 55 -9.51 -8.81 -0.73
N ALA A 56 -9.85 -7.59 -1.14
CA ALA A 56 -8.88 -6.53 -1.30
C ALA A 56 -8.32 -6.03 0.04
N VAL A 57 -7.00 -5.96 0.14
CA VAL A 57 -6.27 -5.49 1.32
C VAL A 57 -5.31 -4.36 0.93
N PRO A 58 -5.26 -3.25 1.68
CA PRO A 58 -4.39 -2.15 1.31
C PRO A 58 -2.94 -2.63 1.49
N THR A 59 -2.18 -2.52 0.41
CA THR A 59 -0.80 -3.00 0.32
C THR A 59 0.18 -1.87 0.01
N ILE A 60 -0.32 -0.79 -0.59
CA ILE A 60 0.50 0.35 -0.99
C ILE A 60 0.46 1.38 0.13
N PHE A 61 1.56 1.48 0.88
CA PHE A 61 1.77 2.50 1.89
C PHE A 61 3.18 3.06 1.83
N SER A 62 3.32 4.39 1.91
CA SER A 62 4.61 5.08 1.77
C SER A 62 5.61 4.80 2.89
N PHE A 63 5.18 4.19 4.01
CA PHE A 63 6.08 3.72 5.08
C PHE A 63 6.65 2.32 4.82
N ALA A 64 6.10 1.57 3.86
CA ALA A 64 6.55 0.21 3.54
C ALA A 64 7.66 0.19 2.49
N VAL A 65 7.95 1.34 1.86
CA VAL A 65 9.10 1.48 0.96
C VAL A 65 10.29 1.87 1.84
N PRO A 66 11.30 1.00 2.03
CA PRO A 66 12.60 1.49 2.48
C PRO A 66 13.02 2.52 1.44
N LYS A 67 13.07 3.78 1.85
CA LYS A 67 13.70 4.80 1.02
C LYS A 67 15.10 4.26 0.73
N PRO A 68 15.54 4.11 -0.52
CA PRO A 68 16.96 3.95 -0.74
C PRO A 68 17.58 5.20 -0.12
N THR A 69 18.27 5.01 1.00
CA THR A 69 19.11 6.04 1.56
C THR A 69 20.04 6.45 0.43
N ARG A 70 20.16 7.76 0.20
CA ARG A 70 20.85 8.38 -0.94
C ARG A 70 22.37 8.11 -0.96
N ASN A 71 22.83 7.01 -0.36
CA ASN A 71 24.23 6.63 -0.20
C ASN A 71 24.51 5.16 -0.56
N GLU A 72 23.59 4.43 -1.22
CA GLU A 72 23.92 3.10 -1.76
C GLU A 72 24.08 3.14 -3.28
N PHE A 73 25.09 3.88 -3.74
CA PHE A 73 25.78 3.50 -4.98
C PHE A 73 26.70 2.32 -4.63
N VAL A 74 26.13 1.12 -4.53
CA VAL A 74 26.95 -0.10 -4.58
C VAL A 74 27.26 -0.34 -6.05
N ILE A 75 28.36 0.26 -6.49
CA ILE A 75 29.05 -0.14 -7.70
C ILE A 75 29.64 -1.52 -7.44
N THR A 76 29.09 -2.54 -8.09
CA THR A 76 29.85 -3.76 -8.36
C THR A 76 29.55 -4.21 -9.77
N LYS A 77 30.40 -3.77 -10.71
CA LYS A 77 31.18 -4.64 -11.60
C LYS A 77 32.36 -3.86 -12.16
N GLY A 78 33.57 -4.23 -11.72
CA GLY A 78 34.81 -4.11 -12.48
C GLY A 78 35.34 -2.71 -12.81
N GLY A 79 35.76 -1.94 -11.80
CA GLY A 79 36.54 -0.72 -12.05
C GLY A 79 37.27 -0.25 -10.80
N SER A 80 38.60 -0.20 -10.86
CA SER A 80 39.50 0.28 -9.81
C SER A 80 39.04 1.57 -9.17
N ILE A 81 39.16 1.65 -7.84
CA ILE A 81 39.13 2.92 -7.10
C ILE A 81 40.55 3.24 -6.64
N ILE A 82 41.12 4.27 -7.26
CA ILE A 82 42.18 5.09 -6.69
C ILE A 82 41.53 6.35 -6.13
N SER A 83 41.81 6.70 -4.87
CA SER A 83 41.91 8.11 -4.47
C SER A 83 42.46 8.27 -3.05
N ASN A 84 43.53 9.08 -3.01
CA ASN A 84 44.29 9.71 -1.94
C ASN A 84 44.47 9.01 -0.59
#